data_AF-A0A4Y1ZYJ3-F1
#
_entry.id   AF-A0A4Y1ZYJ3-F1
#
_cell.length_a   1.000
_cell.length_b   1.000
_cell.length_c   1.000
_cell.angle_alpha   90.00
_cell.angle_beta   90.00
_cell.angle_gamma   90.00
#
_symmetry.space_group_name_H-M   'P 1'
#
loop_
_entity.id
_entity.type
_entity.pdbx_description
1 polymer ?
#
loop_
_entity_poly.entity_id
_entity_poly.type
_entity_poly.pdbx_seq_one_letter_code
_entity_poly.pdbx_strand_id
1 'polypeptide(L)'
;MCITGQKNTETNVKRSNISLIPTVSQEKFLANPKNKDRLISILVNKFSSLNMACKKADKDADCLIVNSALALAPTHPSVVVISEDIDLFVILIGIFTFGHVYFLKPGKLKIAEKIFSPHTALEKTIADNILFIHAMSGCDTTSALFNYGKMKFVHTLKNNHDLLKVIEIFKKPDITPEAVVDAGNRFLVAFNGYPISASDINIT
;
A
#
# COMPACT_ATOMS: atom_id res chain seq x y z
N MET A 1 -13.49 0.58 0.96
CA MET A 1 -14.42 -0.16 1.85
C MET A 1 -13.67 -1.40 2.33
N CYS A 2 -13.36 -1.48 3.62
CA CYS A 2 -12.72 -2.67 4.19
C CYS A 2 -13.82 -3.59 4.70
N ILE A 3 -13.78 -4.87 4.30
CA ILE A 3 -14.74 -5.89 4.69
C ILE A 3 -14.01 -6.89 5.57
N THR A 4 -14.43 -7.00 6.82
CA THR A 4 -13.88 -7.98 7.77
C THR A 4 -14.96 -9.01 8.06
N GLY A 5 -14.71 -10.29 7.72
CA GLY A 5 -15.66 -11.38 7.93
C GLY A 5 -14.96 -12.64 8.42
N GLN A 6 -15.58 -13.33 9.39
CA GLN A 6 -15.22 -14.70 9.75
C GLN A 6 -15.77 -15.64 8.68
N LYS A 7 -14.97 -16.64 8.27
CA LYS A 7 -15.41 -17.69 7.34
C LYS A 7 -16.43 -18.59 8.03
N ASN A 8 -17.71 -18.34 7.78
CA ASN A 8 -18.75 -19.36 7.90
C ASN A 8 -19.26 -19.68 6.49
N THR A 9 -19.02 -20.94 6.08
CA THR A 9 -19.61 -21.72 4.97
C THR A 9 -19.96 -21.00 3.66
N GLU A 10 -19.34 -21.47 2.57
CA GLU A 10 -19.60 -21.20 1.15
C GLU A 10 -20.93 -20.50 0.82
N THR A 11 -20.94 -19.17 0.88
CA THR A 11 -21.98 -18.40 0.20
C THR A 11 -21.53 -18.17 -1.24
N ASN A 12 -21.94 -19.07 -2.14
CA ASN A 12 -21.96 -18.80 -3.56
C ASN A 12 -22.75 -17.50 -3.79
N VAL A 13 -22.06 -16.39 -4.04
CA VAL A 13 -22.69 -15.14 -4.47
C VAL A 13 -23.24 -15.38 -5.87
N LYS A 14 -24.47 -15.88 -5.96
CA LYS A 14 -25.21 -15.96 -7.22
C LYS A 14 -25.29 -14.54 -7.78
N ARG A 15 -24.64 -14.32 -8.92
CA ARG A 15 -24.84 -13.11 -9.74
C ARG A 15 -26.32 -13.04 -10.09
N SER A 16 -27.08 -12.17 -9.42
CA SER A 16 -28.44 -11.86 -9.85
C SER A 16 -28.35 -11.20 -11.22
N ASN A 17 -28.89 -11.85 -12.25
CA ASN A 17 -29.00 -11.32 -13.61
C ASN A 17 -30.03 -10.19 -13.68
N ILE A 18 -29.77 -9.09 -12.97
CA ILE A 18 -30.45 -7.82 -13.22
C ILE A 18 -29.58 -7.09 -14.23
N SER A 19 -29.97 -7.15 -15.51
CA SER A 19 -29.34 -6.38 -16.58
C SER A 19 -29.67 -4.89 -16.39
N LEU A 20 -28.98 -4.25 -15.46
CA LEU A 20 -28.90 -2.80 -15.36
C LEU A 20 -27.84 -2.36 -16.36
N ILE A 21 -28.26 -2.07 -17.60
CA ILE A 21 -27.38 -1.47 -18.59
C ILE A 21 -27.00 -0.07 -18.08
N PRO A 22 -25.71 0.20 -17.79
CA PRO A 22 -25.30 1.53 -17.36
C PRO A 22 -25.57 2.54 -18.48
N THR A 23 -26.34 3.59 -18.19
CA THR A 23 -26.68 4.64 -19.17
C THR A 23 -25.54 5.68 -19.34
N VAL A 24 -24.48 5.56 -18.54
CA VAL A 24 -23.29 6.42 -18.55
C VAL A 24 -22.04 5.58 -18.37
N SER A 25 -20.89 6.08 -18.86
CA SER A 25 -19.60 5.42 -18.62
C SER A 25 -19.27 5.35 -17.13
N GLN A 26 -18.43 4.38 -16.74
CA GLN A 26 -17.96 4.24 -15.36
C GLN A 26 -17.29 5.52 -14.85
N GLU A 27 -16.42 6.12 -15.67
CA GLU A 27 -15.73 7.38 -15.33
C GLU A 27 -16.71 8.50 -15.05
N LYS A 28 -17.72 8.69 -15.92
CA LYS A 28 -18.74 9.73 -15.74
C LYS A 28 -19.63 9.45 -14.53
N PHE A 29 -19.99 8.18 -14.31
CA PHE A 29 -20.76 7.77 -13.15
C PHE A 29 -19.99 8.06 -11.86
N LEU A 30 -18.74 7.61 -11.78
CA LEU A 30 -17.88 7.77 -10.63
C LEU A 30 -17.44 9.22 -10.46
N ALA A 31 -17.34 10.06 -11.48
CA ALA A 31 -17.02 11.48 -11.29
C ALA A 31 -18.07 12.25 -10.48
N ASN A 32 -19.32 11.77 -10.43
CA ASN A 32 -20.40 12.42 -9.69
C ASN A 32 -20.39 12.00 -8.19
N PRO A 33 -20.19 12.93 -7.24
CA PRO A 33 -20.13 12.60 -5.81
C PRO A 33 -21.39 11.92 -5.27
N LYS A 34 -22.59 12.37 -5.70
CA LYS A 34 -23.87 11.76 -5.26
C LYS A 34 -23.98 10.31 -5.72
N ASN A 35 -23.49 10.00 -6.93
CA ASN A 35 -23.46 8.63 -7.43
C ASN A 35 -22.48 7.77 -6.63
N LYS A 36 -21.28 8.28 -6.31
CA LYS A 36 -20.32 7.59 -5.43
C LYS A 36 -20.95 7.25 -4.09
N ASP A 37 -21.54 8.23 -3.42
CA ASP A 37 -22.13 8.03 -2.09
C ASP A 37 -23.30 7.03 -2.15
N ARG A 38 -24.17 7.13 -3.16
CA ARG A 38 -25.27 6.18 -3.32
C ARG A 38 -24.76 4.76 -3.58
N LEU A 39 -23.73 4.60 -4.43
CA LEU A 39 -23.11 3.30 -4.68
C LEU A 39 -22.50 2.72 -3.40
N ILE A 40 -21.76 3.54 -2.64
CA ILE A 40 -21.17 3.13 -1.36
C ILE A 40 -22.26 2.68 -0.38
N SER A 41 -23.35 3.46 -0.23
CA SER A 41 -24.46 3.09 0.65
C SER A 41 -25.14 1.79 0.23
N ILE A 42 -25.35 1.56 -1.07
CA ILE A 42 -25.89 0.30 -1.58
C ILE A 42 -24.98 -0.88 -1.20
N LEU A 43 -23.67 -0.73 -1.41
CA LEU A 43 -22.70 -1.77 -1.07
C LEU A 43 -22.68 -2.03 0.43
N VAL A 44 -22.53 -1.00 1.27
CA VAL A 44 -22.52 -1.12 2.73
C VAL A 44 -23.79 -1.81 3.24
N ASN A 45 -24.96 -1.42 2.74
CA ASN A 45 -26.23 -2.07 3.11
C ASN A 45 -26.26 -3.54 2.70
N LYS A 46 -25.76 -3.86 1.48
CA LYS A 46 -25.71 -5.24 1.00
C LYS A 46 -24.79 -6.10 1.85
N PHE A 47 -23.60 -5.62 2.18
CA PHE A 47 -22.66 -6.36 3.02
C PHE A 47 -23.14 -6.48 4.47
N SER A 48 -23.76 -5.42 5.01
CA SER A 48 -24.40 -5.46 6.34
C SER A 48 -25.53 -6.48 6.39
N SER A 49 -26.34 -6.61 5.33
CA SER A 49 -27.39 -7.64 5.22
C SER A 49 -26.84 -9.08 5.20
N LEU A 50 -25.55 -9.24 4.93
CA LEU A 50 -24.82 -10.51 4.98
C LEU A 50 -24.02 -10.65 6.29
N ASN A 51 -24.29 -9.82 7.30
CA ASN A 51 -23.57 -9.77 8.58
C ASN A 51 -22.06 -9.50 8.44
N MET A 52 -21.65 -8.79 7.39
CA MET A 52 -20.25 -8.39 7.19
C MET A 52 -20.04 -6.97 7.71
N ALA A 53 -19.04 -6.79 8.58
CA ALA A 53 -18.69 -5.47 9.08
C ALA A 53 -18.04 -4.64 7.97
N CYS A 54 -18.45 -3.38 7.88
CA CYS A 54 -18.05 -2.46 6.81
C CYS A 54 -17.41 -1.20 7.41
N LYS A 55 -16.24 -0.80 6.91
CA LYS A 55 -15.64 0.51 7.21
C LYS A 55 -15.49 1.35 5.95
N LYS A 56 -15.91 2.62 6.02
CA LYS A 56 -15.72 3.63 4.97
C LYS A 56 -14.46 4.44 5.30
N ALA A 57 -13.60 4.63 4.31
CA ALA A 57 -12.47 5.56 4.42
C ALA A 57 -12.91 6.93 3.88
N ASP A 58 -12.43 8.01 4.51
CA ASP A 58 -12.73 9.37 4.06
C ASP A 58 -11.90 9.78 2.85
N LYS A 59 -10.74 9.16 2.68
CA LYS A 59 -9.81 9.36 1.56
C LYS A 59 -9.37 7.99 1.03
N ASP A 60 -8.06 7.81 0.88
CA ASP A 60 -7.45 6.55 0.52
C ASP A 60 -7.79 5.44 1.53
N ALA A 61 -8.03 4.23 1.02
CA ALA A 61 -8.49 3.11 1.82
C ALA A 61 -7.35 2.24 2.36
N ASP A 62 -6.11 2.41 1.88
CA ASP A 62 -5.03 1.47 2.14
C ASP A 62 -4.63 1.46 3.60
N CYS A 63 -4.43 2.65 4.18
CA CYS A 63 -4.17 2.82 5.61
C CYS A 63 -5.28 2.19 6.46
N LEU A 64 -6.55 2.36 6.07
CA LEU A 64 -7.68 1.80 6.83
C LEU A 64 -7.73 0.27 6.75
N ILE A 65 -7.41 -0.30 5.59
CA ILE A 65 -7.36 -1.75 5.37
C ILE A 65 -6.22 -2.35 6.20
N VAL A 66 -5.02 -1.77 6.11
CA VAL A 66 -3.84 -2.25 6.85
C VAL A 66 -4.03 -2.12 8.35
N ASN A 67 -4.50 -0.98 8.84
CA ASN A 67 -4.78 -0.79 10.27
C ASN A 67 -5.88 -1.74 10.77
N SER A 68 -6.87 -2.07 9.93
CA SER A 68 -7.88 -3.06 10.29
C SER A 68 -7.30 -4.47 10.38
N ALA A 69 -6.42 -4.86 9.44
CA ALA A 69 -5.71 -6.13 9.53
C ALA A 69 -4.81 -6.20 10.78
N LEU A 70 -4.13 -5.10 11.12
CA LEU A 70 -3.27 -4.99 12.29
C LEU A 70 -4.06 -5.14 13.60
N ALA A 71 -5.25 -4.53 13.68
CA ALA A 71 -6.13 -4.66 14.84
C ALA A 71 -6.70 -6.09 15.01
N LEU A 72 -6.89 -6.83 13.91
CA LEU A 72 -7.43 -8.19 13.94
C LEU A 72 -6.36 -9.26 14.20
N ALA A 73 -5.11 -9.02 13.77
CA ALA A 73 -4.04 -10.01 13.85
C ALA A 73 -3.85 -10.62 15.25
N PRO A 74 -3.82 -9.85 16.37
CA PRO A 74 -3.63 -10.42 17.70
C PRO A 74 -4.75 -11.35 18.18
N THR A 75 -5.94 -11.26 17.59
CA THR A 75 -7.16 -11.96 18.06
C THR A 75 -7.61 -13.06 17.11
N HIS A 76 -6.96 -13.23 15.96
CA HIS A 76 -7.35 -14.18 14.94
C HIS A 76 -6.17 -15.10 14.57
N PRO A 77 -6.42 -16.40 14.35
CA PRO A 77 -5.36 -17.35 13.97
C PRO A 77 -4.74 -17.00 12.61
N SER A 78 -5.50 -16.33 11.73
CA SER A 78 -5.00 -15.76 10.49
C SER A 78 -5.87 -14.58 10.04
N VAL A 79 -5.24 -13.63 9.35
CA VAL A 79 -5.88 -12.49 8.71
C VAL A 79 -5.48 -12.46 7.24
N VAL A 80 -6.46 -12.33 6.34
CA VAL A 80 -6.21 -12.27 4.90
C VAL A 80 -6.71 -10.92 4.36
N VAL A 81 -5.79 -10.12 3.83
CA VAL A 81 -6.08 -8.90 3.09
C VAL A 81 -6.30 -9.26 1.63
N ILE A 82 -7.51 -9.07 1.13
CA ILE A 82 -7.87 -9.37 -0.26
C ILE A 82 -7.85 -8.06 -1.06
N SER A 83 -6.94 -7.94 -2.03
CA SER A 83 -6.93 -6.79 -2.94
C SER A 83 -6.22 -7.10 -4.24
N GLU A 84 -6.58 -6.38 -5.30
CA GLU A 84 -5.83 -6.38 -6.55
C GLU A 84 -4.62 -5.44 -6.52
N ASP A 85 -4.67 -4.47 -5.61
CA ASP A 85 -3.65 -3.44 -5.45
C ASP A 85 -2.40 -4.00 -4.78
N ILE A 86 -1.24 -3.82 -5.43
CA ILE A 86 0.05 -4.29 -4.93
C ILE A 86 0.63 -3.32 -3.91
N ASP A 87 0.22 -2.06 -3.90
CA ASP A 87 0.72 -1.07 -2.94
C ASP A 87 0.31 -1.47 -1.51
N LEU A 88 -0.88 -2.05 -1.34
CA LEU A 88 -1.27 -2.73 -0.09
C LEU A 88 -0.29 -3.83 0.33
N PHE A 89 0.17 -4.68 -0.59
CA PHE A 89 1.13 -5.73 -0.26
C PHE A 89 2.50 -5.14 0.15
N VAL A 90 2.93 -4.08 -0.53
CA VAL A 90 4.15 -3.34 -0.17
C VAL A 90 4.04 -2.74 1.24
N ILE A 91 2.89 -2.15 1.57
CA ILE A 91 2.61 -1.61 2.91
C ILE A 91 2.61 -2.74 3.95
N LEU A 92 2.04 -3.90 3.64
CA LEU A 92 2.05 -5.06 4.54
C LEU A 92 3.48 -5.53 4.86
N ILE A 93 4.38 -5.59 3.87
CA ILE A 93 5.79 -5.96 4.07
C ILE A 93 6.47 -4.96 5.02
N GLY A 94 6.20 -3.67 4.86
CA GLY A 94 6.84 -2.62 5.66
C GLY A 94 6.32 -2.50 7.09
N ILE A 95 5.11 -2.98 7.38
CA ILE A 95 4.43 -2.78 8.69
C ILE A 95 4.38 -4.07 9.52
N PHE A 96 4.14 -5.22 8.90
CA PHE A 96 3.88 -6.46 9.65
C PHE A 96 5.15 -7.22 9.97
N THR A 97 5.33 -7.47 11.26
CA THR A 97 6.34 -8.39 11.79
C THR A 97 5.74 -9.75 12.19
N PHE A 98 4.42 -9.95 12.04
CA PHE A 98 3.69 -11.13 12.51
C PHE A 98 3.43 -12.15 11.40
N GLY A 99 3.61 -13.44 11.70
CA GLY A 99 3.56 -14.55 10.72
C GLY A 99 2.19 -14.97 10.18
N HIS A 100 1.09 -14.37 10.67
CA HIS A 100 -0.28 -14.85 10.41
C HIS A 100 -1.16 -13.85 9.63
N VAL A 101 -0.55 -12.85 8.99
CA VAL A 101 -1.24 -11.94 8.06
C VAL A 101 -0.80 -12.25 6.64
N TYR A 102 -1.75 -12.37 5.71
CA TYR A 102 -1.50 -12.74 4.32
C TYR A 102 -2.17 -11.76 3.36
N PHE A 103 -1.56 -11.60 2.18
CA PHE A 103 -2.13 -10.86 1.07
C PHE A 103 -2.64 -11.83 0.01
N LEU A 104 -3.92 -11.74 -0.34
CA LEU A 104 -4.53 -12.51 -1.42
C LEU A 104 -4.82 -11.58 -2.58
N LYS A 105 -4.17 -11.84 -3.71
CA LYS A 105 -4.50 -11.20 -5.00
C LYS A 105 -5.54 -12.07 -5.71
N PRO A 106 -6.79 -11.59 -5.88
CA PRO A 106 -7.82 -12.33 -6.60
C PRO A 106 -7.38 -12.63 -8.03
N GLY A 107 -7.77 -13.81 -8.53
CA GLY A 107 -7.55 -14.18 -9.93
C GLY A 107 -8.36 -13.29 -10.88
N LYS A 108 -7.82 -13.03 -12.08
CA LYS A 108 -8.54 -12.37 -13.18
C LYS A 108 -8.50 -13.24 -14.43
N LEU A 109 -9.66 -13.47 -15.03
CA LEU A 109 -9.79 -14.24 -16.28
C LEU A 109 -9.12 -15.63 -16.14
N LYS A 110 -8.02 -15.85 -16.87
CA LYS A 110 -7.23 -17.10 -16.88
C LYS A 110 -6.10 -17.11 -15.83
N ILE A 111 -5.92 -16.04 -15.07
CA ILE A 111 -4.89 -15.94 -14.04
C ILE A 111 -5.49 -16.43 -12.71
N ALA A 112 -4.88 -17.46 -12.13
CA ALA A 112 -5.28 -17.98 -10.83
C ALA A 112 -5.03 -16.97 -9.71
N GLU A 113 -5.80 -17.08 -8.63
CA GLU A 113 -5.53 -16.34 -7.39
C GLU A 113 -4.17 -16.71 -6.81
N LYS A 114 -3.55 -15.76 -6.11
CA LYS A 114 -2.25 -15.96 -5.46
C LYS A 114 -2.29 -15.42 -4.04
N ILE A 115 -1.71 -16.18 -3.12
CA ILE A 115 -1.56 -15.78 -1.72
C ILE A 115 -0.08 -15.53 -1.45
N PHE A 116 0.21 -14.43 -0.78
CA PHE A 116 1.55 -13.98 -0.45
C PHE A 116 1.65 -13.73 1.05
N SER A 117 2.76 -14.17 1.64
CA SER A 117 3.14 -13.76 2.98
C SER A 117 3.91 -12.44 2.91
N PRO A 118 3.64 -11.46 3.78
CA PRO A 118 4.49 -10.28 3.97
C PRO A 118 5.91 -10.65 4.42
N HIS A 119 6.08 -11.83 5.05
CA HIS A 119 7.37 -12.48 5.26
C HIS A 119 7.90 -13.03 3.94
N THR A 120 8.33 -12.12 3.09
CA THR A 120 8.89 -12.43 1.77
C THR A 120 10.33 -12.93 1.91
N ALA A 121 10.85 -13.60 0.86
CA ALA A 121 12.27 -13.91 0.73
C ALA A 121 13.13 -12.67 0.39
N LEU A 122 12.59 -11.47 0.59
CA LEU A 122 13.30 -10.23 0.36
C LEU A 122 14.42 -10.07 1.39
N GLU A 123 15.54 -9.52 0.94
CA GLU A 123 16.63 -9.20 1.85
C GLU A 123 16.16 -8.26 2.96
N LYS A 124 16.53 -8.55 4.20
CA LYS A 124 16.08 -7.82 5.40
C LYS A 124 16.22 -6.30 5.26
N THR A 125 17.36 -5.83 4.77
CA THR A 125 17.60 -4.39 4.54
C THR A 125 16.57 -3.77 3.61
N ILE A 126 16.12 -4.47 2.57
CA ILE A 126 15.14 -3.96 1.63
C ILE A 126 13.73 -4.05 2.22
N ALA A 127 13.40 -5.12 2.93
CA ALA A 127 12.13 -5.24 3.65
C ALA A 127 11.95 -4.12 4.69
N ASP A 128 12.97 -3.89 5.52
CA ASP A 128 12.98 -2.85 6.57
C ASP A 128 12.90 -1.42 6.01
N ASN A 129 13.19 -1.23 4.71
CA ASN A 129 13.19 0.06 4.03
C ASN A 129 12.20 0.11 2.85
N ILE A 130 11.29 -0.86 2.74
CA ILE A 130 10.45 -1.01 1.54
C ILE A 130 9.50 0.19 1.36
N LEU A 131 8.99 0.76 2.45
CA LEU A 131 8.12 1.95 2.41
C LEU A 131 8.87 3.17 1.88
N PHE A 132 10.12 3.36 2.31
CA PHE A 132 10.97 4.42 1.81
C PHE A 132 11.25 4.25 0.30
N ILE A 133 11.62 3.03 -0.11
CA ILE A 133 11.85 2.71 -1.52
C ILE A 133 10.58 2.98 -2.34
N HIS A 134 9.42 2.55 -1.84
CA HIS A 134 8.14 2.72 -2.52
C HIS A 134 7.78 4.19 -2.72
N ALA A 135 7.91 5.01 -1.67
CA ALA A 135 7.64 6.44 -1.74
C ALA A 135 8.63 7.17 -2.67
N MET A 136 9.92 6.89 -2.57
CA MET A 136 10.96 7.57 -3.37
C MET A 136 11.01 7.13 -4.83
N SER A 137 10.62 5.89 -5.12
CA SER A 137 10.56 5.38 -6.49
C SER A 137 9.23 5.64 -7.20
N GLY A 138 8.26 6.23 -6.49
CA GLY A 138 6.92 6.54 -6.97
C GLY A 138 5.86 5.52 -6.50
N CYS A 139 4.78 6.07 -5.96
CA CYS A 139 3.53 5.40 -5.62
C CYS A 139 2.33 6.28 -6.02
N ASP A 140 1.10 5.90 -5.66
CA ASP A 140 -0.10 6.69 -5.99
C ASP A 140 -0.06 8.16 -5.53
N THR A 141 0.74 8.47 -4.50
CA THR A 141 0.86 9.83 -3.94
C THR A 141 2.17 10.52 -4.29
N THR A 142 3.13 9.83 -4.93
CA THR A 142 4.45 10.39 -5.25
C THR A 142 4.86 10.06 -6.69
N SER A 143 5.39 11.06 -7.39
CA SER A 143 5.95 10.84 -8.72
C SER A 143 7.24 10.04 -8.66
N ALA A 144 7.46 9.16 -9.64
CA ALA A 144 8.75 8.51 -9.84
C ALA A 144 9.80 9.53 -10.32
N LEU A 145 11.06 9.34 -9.92
CA LEU A 145 12.17 10.09 -10.51
C LEU A 145 12.32 9.71 -11.99
N PHE A 146 12.42 10.72 -12.85
CA PHE A 146 12.55 10.51 -14.29
C PHE A 146 13.74 9.61 -14.62
N ASN A 147 13.52 8.63 -15.51
CA ASN A 147 14.50 7.66 -15.97
C ASN A 147 15.03 6.68 -14.90
N TYR A 148 14.39 6.58 -13.72
CA TYR A 148 14.79 5.66 -12.67
C TYR A 148 13.66 4.69 -12.27
N GLY A 149 13.91 3.40 -12.47
CA GLY A 149 13.01 2.33 -12.03
C GLY A 149 13.23 1.90 -10.58
N LYS A 150 12.22 1.25 -9.98
CA LYS A 150 12.25 0.76 -8.58
C LYS A 150 13.49 -0.09 -8.25
N MET A 151 13.97 -0.90 -9.21
CA MET A 151 15.15 -1.74 -9.03
C MET A 151 16.46 -0.97 -8.86
N LYS A 152 16.55 0.28 -9.35
CA LYS A 152 17.71 1.13 -9.11
C LYS A 152 17.81 1.47 -7.62
N PHE A 153 16.70 1.85 -6.98
CA PHE A 153 16.65 2.12 -5.54
C PHE A 153 17.05 0.90 -4.72
N VAL A 154 16.53 -0.28 -5.07
CA VAL A 154 16.92 -1.55 -4.43
C VAL A 154 18.42 -1.79 -4.54
N HIS A 155 19.01 -1.66 -5.72
CA HIS A 155 20.47 -1.84 -5.91
C HIS A 155 21.28 -0.78 -5.17
N THR A 156 20.86 0.48 -5.20
CA THR A 156 21.56 1.57 -4.52
C THR A 156 21.63 1.32 -3.01
N LEU A 157 20.52 0.90 -2.38
CA LEU A 157 20.52 0.57 -0.95
C LEU A 157 21.37 -0.67 -0.62
N LYS A 158 21.38 -1.68 -1.50
CA LYS A 158 22.24 -2.86 -1.31
C LYS A 158 23.73 -2.52 -1.36
N ASN A 159 24.11 -1.57 -2.21
CA ASN A 159 25.52 -1.25 -2.47
C ASN A 159 26.05 -0.09 -1.62
N ASN A 160 25.19 0.66 -0.95
CA ASN A 160 25.59 1.83 -0.17
C ASN A 160 24.88 1.84 1.20
N HIS A 161 25.50 1.18 2.19
CA HIS A 161 24.97 1.09 3.55
C HIS A 161 24.97 2.43 4.29
N ASP A 162 25.77 3.41 3.89
CA ASP A 162 25.78 4.74 4.51
C ASP A 162 24.45 5.48 4.31
N LEU A 163 23.74 5.16 3.22
CA LEU A 163 22.38 5.66 2.98
C LEU A 163 21.38 5.20 4.04
N LEU A 164 21.60 4.08 4.73
CA LEU A 164 20.68 3.61 5.76
C LEU A 164 20.52 4.64 6.88
N LYS A 165 21.62 5.29 7.29
CA LYS A 165 21.56 6.37 8.31
C LYS A 165 20.75 7.58 7.83
N VAL A 166 20.78 7.87 6.54
CA VAL A 166 19.98 8.94 5.91
C VAL A 166 18.51 8.53 5.88
N ILE A 167 18.21 7.30 5.51
CA ILE A 167 16.84 6.77 5.41
C ILE A 167 16.16 6.72 6.78
N GLU A 168 16.90 6.38 7.85
CA GLU A 168 16.37 6.37 9.22
C GLU A 168 15.82 7.73 9.66
N ILE A 169 16.27 8.84 9.05
CA ILE A 169 15.72 10.17 9.34
C ILE A 169 14.23 10.24 8.95
N PHE A 170 13.86 9.65 7.82
CA PHE A 170 12.47 9.63 7.32
C PHE A 170 11.52 8.78 8.19
N LYS A 171 12.06 7.87 9.01
CA LYS A 171 11.28 6.98 9.87
C LYS A 171 10.96 7.58 11.24
N LYS A 172 11.56 8.72 11.59
CA LYS A 172 11.36 9.37 12.88
C LYS A 172 10.01 10.09 12.90
N PRO A 173 9.15 9.87 13.91
CA PRO A 173 7.84 10.50 13.98
C PRO A 173 7.92 12.03 14.16
N ASP A 174 8.92 12.51 14.91
CA ASP A 174 9.07 13.92 15.29
C ASP A 174 10.19 14.62 14.50
N ILE A 175 10.28 14.37 13.20
CA ILE A 175 11.31 14.96 12.34
C ILE A 175 10.89 16.33 11.80
N THR A 176 11.81 17.29 11.76
CA THR A 176 11.53 18.61 11.18
C THR A 176 11.54 18.55 9.65
N PRO A 177 10.75 19.39 8.96
CA PRO A 177 10.78 19.49 7.50
C PRO A 177 12.20 19.75 6.95
N GLU A 178 13.00 20.57 7.63
CA GLU A 178 14.36 20.92 7.22
C GLU A 178 15.28 19.69 7.25
N ALA A 179 15.15 18.84 8.27
CA ALA A 179 15.94 17.61 8.37
C ALA A 179 15.50 16.58 7.32
N VAL A 180 14.23 16.54 6.94
CA VAL A 180 13.74 15.72 5.82
C VAL A 180 14.32 16.23 4.50
N VAL A 181 14.36 17.54 4.28
CA VAL A 181 14.97 18.15 3.08
C VAL A 181 16.47 17.85 3.02
N ASP A 182 17.22 18.02 4.11
CA ASP A 182 18.65 17.67 4.18
C ASP A 182 18.86 16.18 3.86
N ALA A 183 18.10 15.29 4.51
CA ALA A 183 18.19 13.86 4.25
C ALA A 183 17.85 13.51 2.80
N GLY A 184 16.83 14.16 2.23
CA GLY A 184 16.44 14.00 0.83
C GLY A 184 17.55 14.42 -0.14
N ASN A 185 18.17 15.58 0.10
CA ASN A 185 19.29 16.06 -0.70
C ASN A 185 20.48 15.11 -0.64
N ARG A 186 20.87 14.69 0.57
CA ARG A 186 21.96 13.71 0.78
C ARG A 186 21.67 12.38 0.11
N PHE A 187 20.43 11.90 0.19
CA PHE A 187 20.01 10.68 -0.48
C PHE A 187 20.15 10.83 -2.00
N LEU A 188 19.66 11.93 -2.60
CA LEU A 188 19.71 12.15 -4.04
C LEU A 188 21.15 12.30 -4.56
N VAL A 189 22.03 12.97 -3.82
CA VAL A 189 23.46 13.08 -4.16
C VAL A 189 24.10 11.68 -4.24
N ALA A 190 23.93 10.87 -3.20
CA ALA A 190 24.44 9.49 -3.17
C ALA A 190 23.76 8.57 -4.18
N PHE A 191 22.46 8.74 -4.43
CA PHE A 191 21.71 7.98 -5.43
C PHE A 191 22.23 8.19 -6.85
N ASN A 192 22.81 9.35 -7.12
CA ASN A 192 23.48 9.67 -8.39
C ASN A 192 24.99 9.32 -8.40
N GLY A 193 25.51 8.68 -7.34
CA GLY A 193 26.88 8.19 -7.27
C GLY A 193 27.90 9.16 -6.67
N TYR A 194 27.45 10.29 -6.11
CA TYR A 194 28.33 11.27 -5.47
C TYR A 194 28.49 11.00 -3.97
N PRO A 195 29.64 11.36 -3.36
CA PRO A 195 29.86 11.15 -1.93
C PRO A 195 28.93 12.03 -1.09
N ILE A 196 28.48 11.51 0.05
CA ILE A 196 27.71 12.26 1.05
C ILE A 196 28.71 13.07 1.88
N SER A 197 29.25 14.16 1.34
CA SER A 197 30.13 15.05 2.10
C SER A 197 29.31 15.91 3.07
N ALA A 198 29.80 16.06 4.30
CA ALA A 198 29.30 17.06 5.24
C ALA A 198 29.94 18.42 4.93
N SER A 199 29.35 19.19 4.02
CA SER A 199 29.52 20.66 3.94
C SER A 199 28.81 21.22 2.69
N ASP A 200 27.80 22.05 2.95
CA ASP A 200 27.38 23.24 2.21
C ASP A 200 27.43 23.18 0.67
N ILE A 201 26.31 22.78 0.07
CA ILE A 201 25.98 23.21 -1.29
C ILE A 201 25.54 24.68 -1.19
N ASN A 202 26.50 25.60 -1.25
CA ASN A 202 26.23 26.98 -1.63
C ASN A 202 25.72 26.98 -3.07
N ILE A 203 24.41 26.96 -3.25
CA ILE A 203 23.77 27.24 -4.54
C ILE A 203 23.80 28.77 -4.70
N THR A 204 24.81 29.28 -5.40
CA THR A 204 24.78 30.60 -6.06
C THR A 204 23.86 30.59 -7.27
#